data_AF-A0A8D8P138-F1
#
_entry.id   AF-A0A8D8P138-F1
#
_cell.length_a   1.000
_cell.length_b   1.000
_cell.length_c   1.000
_cell.angle_alpha   90.00
_cell.angle_beta   90.00
_cell.angle_gamma   90.00
#
_symmetry.space_group_name_H-M   'P 1'
#
loop_
_entity.id
_entity.type
_entity.pdbx_description
1 polymer ?
#
loop_
_entity_poly.entity_id
_entity_poly.type
_entity_poly.pdbx_seq_one_letter_code
_entity_poly.pdbx_strand_id
1 'polypeptide(L)'
;MWSRLNRAALFRRRSGSLLTGGQRQLVSTWSPLTMAFNSRPEKRINFTKNEVGLFSIPELTSFEGFYALKEKAIFKTEDLIREATSGAERTRKMVTIFDELSDTLCKVADLAEFIRLAHPQANYSHAAENACITISGIVEKLNTHKPLYRALKQVVDGGTDLVETSDVDRHVAELFLFDFEQSGIHLKEKDRKRVVFLNDCILQLGQRFMAGAVHPRTIKKSVLPEAIRPFFSADGDNVLVSGLYADSANNMAREAAYRLFLFPDQ
;
A
#
# COMPACT_ATOMS: atom_id res chain seq x y z
N MET A 1 11.57 -2.06 7.13
CA MET A 1 11.39 -0.61 7.33
C MET A 1 10.33 -0.03 6.40
N TRP A 2 10.49 -0.10 5.08
CA TRP A 2 9.63 0.62 4.14
C TRP A 2 8.56 -0.19 3.38
N SER A 3 8.73 -1.51 3.29
CA SER A 3 7.83 -2.39 2.53
C SER A 3 6.49 -2.70 3.23
N ARG A 4 6.31 -2.23 4.47
CA ARG A 4 5.13 -2.54 5.30
C ARG A 4 4.09 -1.42 5.40
N LEU A 5 4.37 -0.20 4.94
CA LEU A 5 3.39 0.88 4.95
C LEU A 5 2.27 0.70 3.90
N ASN A 6 2.46 -0.16 2.89
CA ASN A 6 1.53 -0.30 1.77
C ASN A 6 0.56 -1.50 1.84
N ARG A 7 0.31 -2.09 3.02
CA ARG A 7 -0.57 -3.29 3.15
C ARG A 7 -1.67 -3.23 4.22
N ALA A 8 -2.17 -2.06 4.59
CA ALA A 8 -3.30 -1.97 5.52
C ALA A 8 -4.38 -0.98 5.07
N ALA A 9 -5.12 -1.33 4.02
CA ALA A 9 -6.45 -0.79 3.75
C ALA A 9 -7.42 -1.95 3.48
N LEU A 10 -7.86 -2.61 4.54
CA LEU A 10 -9.00 -3.54 4.48
C LEU A 10 -10.13 -2.94 5.32
N PHE A 11 -11.10 -2.35 4.61
CA PHE A 11 -12.37 -1.89 5.17
C PHE A 11 -13.09 -3.07 5.84
N ARG A 12 -13.27 -2.98 7.17
CA ARG A 12 -14.05 -3.93 7.96
C ARG A 12 -15.52 -3.54 7.93
N ARG A 13 -16.32 -4.20 7.09
CA ARG A 13 -17.79 -4.07 7.10
C ARG A 13 -18.35 -4.80 8.31
N ARG A 14 -19.08 -4.11 9.19
CA ARG A 14 -19.85 -4.72 10.29
C ARG A 14 -21.33 -4.41 10.09
N SER A 15 -22.10 -5.41 9.68
CA SER A 15 -23.56 -5.51 9.87
C SER A 15 -23.77 -6.16 11.25
N GLY A 16 -24.74 -5.86 12.10
CA GLY A 16 -25.84 -4.90 12.20
C GLY A 16 -26.60 -5.25 13.50
N SER A 17 -27.58 -4.45 13.94
CA SER A 17 -28.74 -4.96 14.69
C SER A 17 -29.83 -3.89 14.80
N LEU A 18 -31.03 -4.28 14.38
CA LEU A 18 -32.29 -3.54 14.50
C LEU A 18 -32.74 -3.46 15.95
N LEU A 19 -33.17 -2.28 16.40
CA LEU A 19 -34.21 -2.16 17.43
C LEU A 19 -35.20 -1.06 17.05
N THR A 20 -36.45 -1.37 17.36
CA THR A 20 -37.73 -0.76 17.02
C THR A 20 -38.02 0.53 17.80
N GLY A 21 -38.72 1.49 17.20
CA GLY A 21 -39.36 2.58 17.96
C GLY A 21 -39.97 3.67 17.08
N GLY A 22 -41.24 4.00 17.29
CA GLY A 22 -42.09 4.81 16.42
C GLY A 22 -41.76 6.32 16.29
N GLN A 23 -42.23 6.85 15.16
CA GLN A 23 -42.70 8.21 14.87
C GLN A 23 -41.76 9.41 15.03
N ARG A 24 -41.33 9.95 13.89
CA ARG A 24 -41.75 11.25 13.28
C ARG A 24 -40.89 11.47 12.03
N GLN A 25 -41.52 11.70 10.87
CA GLN A 25 -40.80 11.97 9.63
C GLN A 25 -40.11 13.34 9.71
N LEU A 26 -38.84 13.36 10.13
CA LEU A 26 -37.90 14.39 9.73
C LEU A 26 -37.24 13.93 8.43
N VAL A 27 -37.44 14.68 7.35
CA VAL A 27 -36.66 14.54 6.12
C VAL A 27 -35.19 14.69 6.52
N SER A 28 -34.38 13.65 6.29
CA SER A 28 -32.97 13.68 6.63
C SER A 28 -32.29 14.79 5.82
N THR A 29 -32.05 15.93 6.46
CA THR A 29 -31.12 16.91 5.91
C THR A 29 -29.77 16.22 5.88
N TRP A 30 -29.23 16.06 4.67
CA TRP A 30 -27.92 15.47 4.49
C TRP A 30 -26.93 16.26 5.35
N SER A 31 -26.05 15.57 6.07
CA SER A 31 -25.03 16.28 6.84
C SER A 31 -24.23 17.19 5.91
N PRO A 32 -23.68 18.32 6.40
CA PRO A 32 -22.87 19.21 5.55
C PRO A 32 -21.76 18.47 4.81
N LEU A 33 -21.20 17.45 5.44
CA LEU A 33 -20.17 16.57 4.88
C LEU A 33 -20.75 15.67 3.78
N THR A 34 -21.90 15.04 4.01
CA THR A 34 -22.59 14.23 3.00
C THR A 34 -23.04 15.07 1.80
N MET A 35 -23.50 16.30 2.02
CA MET A 35 -23.82 17.23 0.92
C MET A 35 -22.57 17.59 0.13
N ALA A 36 -21.44 17.89 0.78
CA ALA A 36 -20.20 18.23 0.09
C ALA A 36 -19.71 17.12 -0.85
N PHE A 37 -19.81 15.85 -0.43
CA PHE A 37 -19.39 14.71 -1.26
C PHE A 37 -20.35 14.34 -2.39
N ASN A 38 -21.63 14.72 -2.31
CA ASN A 38 -22.66 14.27 -3.26
C ASN A 38 -23.32 15.39 -4.07
N SER A 39 -22.93 16.64 -3.82
CA SER A 39 -23.33 17.77 -4.64
C SER A 39 -22.61 17.71 -5.98
N ARG A 40 -23.32 18.07 -7.06
CA ARG A 40 -22.71 18.16 -8.40
C ARG A 40 -21.63 19.24 -8.36
N PRO A 41 -20.42 18.99 -8.88
CA PRO A 41 -19.37 20.01 -8.90
C PRO A 41 -19.82 21.20 -9.77
N GLU A 42 -20.13 22.32 -9.13
CA GLU A 42 -20.40 23.58 -9.81
C GLU A 42 -19.08 24.19 -10.29
N LYS A 43 -19.04 24.69 -11.53
CA LYS A 43 -17.87 25.42 -12.06
C LYS A 43 -17.75 26.78 -11.36
N ARG A 44 -17.09 26.81 -10.20
CA ARG A 44 -16.71 28.07 -9.54
C ARG A 44 -15.54 28.70 -10.29
N ILE A 45 -15.78 29.86 -10.90
CA ILE A 45 -14.73 30.71 -11.48
C ILE A 45 -14.07 31.45 -10.32
N ASN A 46 -12.95 30.93 -9.82
CA ASN A 46 -12.14 31.58 -8.79
C ASN A 46 -11.22 32.62 -9.46
N PHE A 47 -11.52 33.91 -9.26
CA PHE A 47 -10.71 35.04 -9.75
C PHE A 47 -9.41 35.29 -8.94
N THR A 48 -9.19 34.55 -7.86
CA THR A 48 -8.00 34.62 -6.99
C THR A 48 -7.30 33.25 -6.93
N LYS A 49 -7.13 32.61 -8.08
CA LYS A 49 -6.50 31.29 -8.16
C LYS A 49 -4.98 31.42 -7.94
N ASN A 50 -4.57 31.51 -6.68
CA ASN A 50 -3.20 31.17 -6.32
C ASN A 50 -3.04 29.69 -6.68
N GLU A 51 -2.20 29.39 -7.69
CA GLU A 51 -1.88 28.01 -8.07
C GLU A 51 -1.04 27.38 -6.96
N VAL A 52 -1.70 26.82 -5.95
CA VAL A 52 -1.07 26.20 -4.79
C VAL A 52 -0.55 24.78 -5.08
N GLY A 53 -0.70 24.28 -6.31
CA GLY A 53 -0.33 22.91 -6.70
C GLY A 53 -1.19 21.83 -6.03
N LEU A 54 -1.02 20.57 -6.46
CA LEU A 54 -1.73 19.44 -5.85
C LEU A 54 -1.39 19.31 -4.36
N PHE A 55 -2.42 19.19 -3.51
CA PHE A 55 -2.29 19.11 -2.04
C PHE A 55 -1.53 20.28 -1.42
N SER A 56 -1.60 21.46 -2.03
CA SER A 56 -0.86 22.65 -1.59
C SER A 56 0.66 22.48 -1.65
N ILE A 57 1.15 21.57 -2.50
CA ILE A 57 2.58 21.37 -2.77
C ILE A 57 2.97 22.28 -3.93
N PRO A 58 3.83 23.30 -3.70
CA PRO A 58 4.17 24.31 -4.71
C PRO A 58 4.79 23.72 -5.98
N GLU A 59 5.54 22.63 -5.86
CA GLU A 59 6.14 21.96 -7.00
C GLU A 59 5.08 21.35 -7.93
N LEU A 60 3.90 20.97 -7.42
CA LEU A 60 2.86 20.24 -8.16
C LEU A 60 1.80 21.15 -8.81
N THR A 61 2.20 22.31 -9.32
CA THR A 61 1.35 23.13 -10.21
C THR A 61 1.17 22.48 -11.58
N SER A 62 2.15 21.67 -12.01
CA SER A 62 2.10 20.83 -13.21
C SER A 62 2.60 19.40 -12.91
N PHE A 63 2.44 18.47 -13.85
CA PHE A 63 2.86 17.08 -13.67
C PHE A 63 4.40 16.93 -13.60
N GLU A 64 5.15 17.85 -14.22
CA GLU A 64 6.61 17.93 -14.15
C GLU A 64 7.11 18.16 -12.72
N GLY A 65 6.26 18.69 -11.83
CA GLY A 65 6.55 18.83 -10.40
C GLY A 65 6.97 17.54 -9.70
N PHE A 66 6.49 16.39 -10.15
CA PHE A 66 6.91 15.08 -9.63
C PHE A 66 8.40 14.81 -9.83
N TYR A 67 8.98 15.32 -10.93
CA TYR A 67 10.42 15.25 -11.15
C TYR A 67 11.16 16.02 -10.06
N ALA A 68 10.75 17.26 -9.79
CA ALA A 68 11.37 18.11 -8.77
C ALA A 68 11.25 17.50 -7.35
N LEU A 69 10.08 16.99 -6.96
CA LEU A 69 9.90 16.31 -5.68
C LEU A 69 10.81 15.10 -5.53
N LYS A 70 10.88 14.26 -6.57
CA LYS A 70 11.70 13.06 -6.61
C LYS A 70 13.19 13.40 -6.51
N GLU A 71 13.70 14.37 -7.29
CA GLU A 71 15.11 14.79 -7.22
C GLU A 71 15.46 15.40 -5.86
N LYS A 72 14.58 16.22 -5.29
CA LYS A 72 14.77 16.79 -3.94
C LYS A 72 14.86 15.71 -2.87
N ALA A 73 14.01 14.68 -2.95
CA ALA A 73 14.05 13.54 -2.04
C ALA A 73 15.32 12.70 -2.20
N ILE A 74 15.79 12.50 -3.44
CA ILE A 74 17.08 11.82 -3.72
C ILE A 74 18.23 12.58 -3.07
N PHE A 75 18.36 13.87 -3.36
CA PHE A 75 19.45 14.69 -2.84
C PHE A 75 19.46 14.71 -1.31
N LYS A 76 18.29 14.95 -0.70
CA LYS A 76 18.15 14.94 0.75
C LYS A 76 18.51 13.58 1.36
N THR A 77 18.12 12.48 0.71
CA THR A 77 18.47 11.13 1.14
C THR A 77 19.97 10.89 1.11
N GLU A 78 20.67 11.33 0.06
CA GLU A 78 22.13 11.23 -0.04
C GLU A 78 22.85 11.99 1.08
N ASP A 79 22.38 13.19 1.40
CA ASP A 79 22.92 13.99 2.51
C ASP A 79 22.72 13.31 3.86
N LEU A 80 21.53 12.75 4.10
CA LEU A 80 21.23 12.01 5.33
C LEU A 80 22.07 10.72 5.45
N ILE A 81 22.31 10.01 4.34
CA ILE A 81 23.22 8.86 4.34
C ILE A 81 24.63 9.31 4.71
N ARG A 82 25.10 10.42 4.12
CA ARG A 82 26.43 10.98 4.38
C ARG A 82 26.60 11.32 5.86
N GLU A 83 25.59 11.97 6.45
CA GLU A 83 25.57 12.30 7.88
C GLU A 83 25.52 11.05 8.77
N ALA A 84 24.64 10.09 8.48
CA ALA A 84 24.55 8.85 9.26
C ALA A 84 25.85 8.04 9.24
N THR A 85 26.64 8.16 8.17
CA THR A 85 27.87 7.38 7.95
C THR A 85 29.16 8.16 8.19
N SER A 86 29.09 9.42 8.63
CA SER A 86 30.27 10.26 8.92
C SER A 86 31.00 9.89 10.22
N GLY A 87 30.48 8.92 10.98
CA GLY A 87 31.10 8.47 12.22
C GLY A 87 31.03 9.54 13.29
N ALA A 88 32.19 10.02 13.76
CA ALA A 88 32.29 10.99 14.86
C ALA A 88 31.87 12.42 14.48
N GLU A 89 31.80 12.74 13.18
CA GLU A 89 31.38 14.08 12.70
C GLU A 89 29.85 14.27 12.70
N ARG A 90 29.08 13.20 12.96
CA ARG A 90 27.62 13.25 13.03
C ARG A 90 27.18 14.07 14.25
N THR A 91 26.24 14.99 14.03
CA THR A 91 25.77 15.94 15.07
C THR A 91 24.39 15.62 15.63
N ARG A 92 23.58 14.81 14.94
CA ARG A 92 22.22 14.44 15.36
C ARG A 92 22.14 12.99 15.80
N LYS A 93 21.13 12.64 16.61
CA LYS A 93 20.85 11.25 17.01
C LYS A 93 20.68 10.35 15.78
N MET A 94 21.18 9.13 15.84
CA MET A 94 21.08 8.18 14.74
C MET A 94 19.62 7.93 14.36
N VAL A 95 18.75 7.75 15.36
CA VAL A 95 17.31 7.52 15.17
C VAL A 95 16.63 8.66 14.40
N THR A 96 17.00 9.92 14.66
CA THR A 96 16.44 11.09 13.99
C THR A 96 16.81 11.13 12.51
N ILE A 97 18.03 10.71 12.16
CA ILE A 97 18.47 10.66 10.76
C ILE A 97 17.71 9.55 10.02
N PHE A 98 17.50 8.39 10.65
CA PHE A 98 16.74 7.28 10.08
C PHE A 98 15.24 7.59 9.92
N ASP A 99 14.66 8.32 10.87
CA ASP A 99 13.29 8.82 10.79
C ASP A 99 13.14 9.83 9.63
N GLU A 100 14.06 10.79 9.52
CA GLU A 100 14.03 11.77 8.42
C GLU A 100 14.30 11.13 7.06
N LEU A 101 15.15 10.09 6.99
CA LEU A 101 15.31 9.26 5.78
C LEU A 101 13.95 8.67 5.39
N SER A 102 13.26 8.06 6.35
CA SER A 102 11.92 7.45 6.22
C SER A 102 10.88 8.44 5.71
N ASP A 103 10.75 9.56 6.41
CA ASP A 103 9.80 10.61 6.09
C ASP A 103 10.06 11.23 4.70
N THR A 104 11.34 11.46 4.35
CA THR A 104 11.73 12.07 3.07
C THR A 104 11.23 11.27 1.87
N LEU A 105 11.42 9.95 1.87
CA LEU A 105 10.96 9.16 0.72
C LEU A 105 9.47 8.78 0.82
N CYS A 106 8.91 8.55 2.02
CA CYS A 106 7.50 8.14 2.17
C CYS A 106 6.55 9.24 1.72
N LYS A 107 6.86 10.51 2.03
CA LYS A 107 6.09 11.66 1.56
C LYS A 107 5.93 11.69 0.04
N VAL A 108 6.98 11.32 -0.70
CA VAL A 108 6.92 11.27 -2.16
C VAL A 108 6.22 9.99 -2.62
N ALA A 109 6.56 8.83 -2.03
CA ALA A 109 6.01 7.54 -2.42
C ALA A 109 4.48 7.46 -2.24
N ASP A 110 3.97 7.83 -1.07
CA ASP A 110 2.54 7.72 -0.75
C ASP A 110 1.70 8.68 -1.60
N LEU A 111 2.19 9.91 -1.78
CA LEU A 111 1.58 10.91 -2.64
C LEU A 111 1.56 10.46 -4.11
N ALA A 112 2.69 9.97 -4.60
CA ALA A 112 2.83 9.49 -5.97
C ALA A 112 1.96 8.27 -6.24
N GLU A 113 1.87 7.33 -5.30
CA GLU A 113 1.02 6.15 -5.43
C GLU A 113 -0.47 6.55 -5.50
N PHE A 114 -0.90 7.47 -4.66
CA PHE A 114 -2.27 7.98 -4.72
C PHE A 114 -2.57 8.66 -6.07
N ILE A 115 -1.70 9.57 -6.52
CA ILE A 115 -1.92 10.31 -7.77
C ILE A 115 -1.89 9.39 -8.99
N ARG A 116 -1.01 8.39 -9.02
CA ARG A 116 -0.96 7.38 -10.08
C ARG A 116 -2.28 6.62 -10.23
N LEU A 117 -2.94 6.30 -9.11
CA LEU A 117 -4.18 5.52 -9.08
C LEU A 117 -5.45 6.38 -9.28
N ALA A 118 -5.43 7.64 -8.84
CA ALA A 118 -6.64 8.45 -8.71
C ALA A 118 -6.75 9.64 -9.68
N HIS A 119 -5.64 10.13 -10.24
CA HIS A 119 -5.67 11.35 -11.05
C HIS A 119 -6.30 11.10 -12.43
N PRO A 120 -7.24 11.95 -12.90
CA PRO A 120 -7.96 11.72 -14.16
C PRO A 120 -7.12 12.00 -15.41
N GLN A 121 -6.06 12.80 -15.29
CA GLN A 121 -5.16 13.11 -16.41
C GLN A 121 -3.94 12.20 -16.42
N ALA A 122 -3.70 11.55 -17.56
CA ALA A 122 -2.66 10.52 -17.73
C ALA A 122 -1.24 11.05 -17.52
N ASN A 123 -0.94 12.30 -17.88
CA ASN A 123 0.36 12.93 -17.67
C ASN A 123 0.76 12.97 -16.18
N TYR A 124 -0.16 13.34 -15.29
CA TYR A 124 0.06 13.28 -13.85
C TYR A 124 0.22 11.85 -13.35
N SER A 125 -0.64 10.92 -13.82
CA SER A 125 -0.55 9.51 -13.42
C SER A 125 0.79 8.90 -13.81
N HIS A 126 1.29 9.17 -15.02
CA HIS A 126 2.58 8.69 -15.49
C HIS A 126 3.78 9.35 -14.78
N ALA A 127 3.71 10.65 -14.52
CA ALA A 127 4.77 11.34 -13.79
C ALA A 127 4.86 10.84 -12.34
N ALA A 128 3.72 10.63 -11.70
CA ALA A 128 3.63 10.04 -10.36
C ALA A 128 4.10 8.57 -10.36
N GLU A 129 3.75 7.78 -11.38
CA GLU A 129 4.28 6.42 -11.54
C GLU A 129 5.80 6.38 -11.61
N ASN A 130 6.40 7.27 -12.40
CA ASN A 130 7.85 7.37 -12.50
C ASN A 130 8.51 7.72 -11.14
N ALA A 131 7.91 8.67 -10.41
CA ALA A 131 8.38 9.02 -9.07
C ALA A 131 8.24 7.84 -8.10
N CYS A 132 7.09 7.18 -8.07
CA CYS A 132 6.82 6.02 -7.20
C CYS A 132 7.81 4.87 -7.45
N ILE A 133 8.04 4.50 -8.72
CA ILE A 133 9.00 3.45 -9.10
C ILE A 133 10.42 3.83 -8.67
N THR A 134 10.84 5.08 -8.94
CA THR A 134 12.19 5.54 -8.62
C THR A 134 12.44 5.52 -7.11
N ILE A 135 11.51 6.08 -6.33
CA ILE A 135 11.59 6.12 -4.88
C ILE A 135 11.57 4.71 -4.28
N SER A 136 10.71 3.83 -4.78
CA SER A 136 10.70 2.41 -4.37
C SER A 136 12.04 1.73 -4.62
N GLY A 137 12.68 2.01 -5.77
CA GLY A 137 14.02 1.51 -6.07
C GLY A 137 15.10 2.00 -5.11
N ILE A 138 15.01 3.25 -4.62
CA ILE A 138 15.93 3.80 -3.60
C ILE A 138 15.71 3.11 -2.26
N VAL A 139 14.46 2.95 -1.86
CA VAL A 139 14.09 2.22 -0.64
C VAL A 139 14.67 0.81 -0.61
N GLU A 140 14.57 0.06 -1.71
CA GLU A 140 15.15 -1.29 -1.81
C GLU A 140 16.68 -1.28 -1.69
N LYS A 141 17.36 -0.29 -2.29
CA LYS A 141 18.80 -0.09 -2.12
C LYS A 141 19.15 0.24 -0.66
N LEU A 142 18.37 1.09 0.00
CA LEU A 142 18.59 1.47 1.40
C LEU A 142 18.41 0.30 2.35
N ASN A 143 17.40 -0.56 2.14
CA ASN A 143 17.16 -1.77 2.95
C ASN A 143 18.35 -2.75 2.94
N THR A 144 19.27 -2.62 1.99
CA THR A 144 20.48 -3.44 1.85
C THR A 144 21.78 -2.62 1.93
N HIS A 145 21.70 -1.37 2.38
CA HIS A 145 22.85 -0.45 2.43
C HIS A 145 23.78 -0.72 3.62
N LYS A 146 24.86 -1.47 3.36
CA LYS A 146 25.83 -1.94 4.37
C LYS A 146 26.45 -0.86 5.25
N PRO A 147 26.86 0.33 4.74
CA PRO A 147 27.38 1.39 5.60
C PRO A 147 26.36 1.88 6.63
N LEU A 148 25.09 2.07 6.24
CA LEU A 148 24.03 2.52 7.14
C LEU A 148 23.76 1.48 8.23
N TYR A 149 23.64 0.21 7.83
CA TYR A 149 23.47 -0.88 8.78
C TYR A 149 24.60 -0.95 9.82
N ARG A 150 25.86 -0.82 9.38
CA ARG A 150 27.01 -0.83 10.30
C ARG A 150 27.00 0.35 11.26
N ALA A 151 26.69 1.55 10.76
CA ALA A 151 26.61 2.75 11.59
C ALA A 151 25.51 2.63 12.66
N LEU A 152 24.31 2.17 12.30
CA LEU A 152 23.23 1.93 13.23
C LEU A 152 23.56 0.81 14.23
N LYS A 153 24.11 -0.31 13.74
CA LYS A 153 24.50 -1.43 14.59
C LYS A 153 25.53 -1.03 15.64
N GLN A 154 26.49 -0.18 15.30
CA GLN A 154 27.48 0.32 16.27
C GLN A 154 26.80 1.09 17.42
N VAL A 155 25.79 1.91 17.12
CA VAL A 155 25.03 2.65 18.13
C VAL A 155 24.22 1.70 19.02
N VAL A 156 23.53 0.71 18.43
CA VAL A 156 22.70 -0.23 19.17
C VAL A 156 23.54 -1.20 20.01
N ASP A 157 24.55 -1.85 19.42
CA ASP A 157 25.41 -2.80 20.14
C ASP A 157 26.30 -2.11 21.18
N GLY A 158 26.69 -0.86 20.93
CA GLY A 158 27.47 -0.05 21.88
C GLY A 158 26.66 0.44 23.08
N GLY A 159 25.32 0.41 22.99
CA GLY A 159 24.41 0.87 24.04
C GLY A 159 24.34 2.38 24.23
N THR A 160 25.16 3.15 23.51
CA THR A 160 25.20 4.61 23.57
C THR A 160 25.37 5.22 22.18
N ASP A 161 24.60 6.29 21.93
CA ASP A 161 24.72 7.16 20.77
C ASP A 161 25.69 8.33 21.12
N LEU A 162 26.25 9.01 20.12
CA LEU A 162 27.06 10.23 20.25
C LEU A 162 26.26 11.38 20.87
N VAL A 163 24.94 11.38 20.69
CA VAL A 163 24.00 12.34 21.25
C VAL A 163 23.13 11.62 22.27
N GLU A 164 22.80 12.27 23.39
CA GLU A 164 21.96 11.69 24.43
C GLU A 164 20.62 11.19 23.87
N THR A 165 20.27 9.94 24.19
CA THR A 165 19.08 9.26 23.70
C THR A 165 18.16 8.89 24.86
N SER A 166 16.86 9.02 24.64
CA SER A 166 15.83 8.49 25.53
C SER A 166 15.67 6.98 25.37
N ASP A 167 14.91 6.34 26.26
CA ASP A 167 14.58 4.91 26.12
C ASP A 167 13.77 4.62 24.86
N VAL A 168 12.92 5.57 24.44
CA VAL A 168 12.16 5.47 23.19
C VAL A 168 13.10 5.54 21.99
N ASP A 169 14.05 6.48 21.99
CA ASP A 169 15.04 6.61 20.91
C ASP A 169 15.83 5.29 20.73
N ARG A 170 16.27 4.69 21.84
CA ARG A 170 17.03 3.43 21.84
C ARG A 170 16.18 2.28 21.31
N HIS A 171 14.92 2.18 21.77
CA HIS A 171 14.02 1.14 21.31
C HIS A 171 13.72 1.26 19.81
N VAL A 172 13.50 2.47 19.30
CA VAL A 172 13.28 2.68 17.85
C VAL A 172 14.53 2.34 17.04
N ALA A 173 15.74 2.65 17.54
CA ALA A 173 16.98 2.24 16.91
C ALA A 173 17.13 0.70 16.83
N GLU A 174 16.75 -0.03 17.88
CA GLU A 174 16.69 -1.50 17.88
C GLU A 174 15.70 -2.03 16.84
N LEU A 175 14.52 -1.41 16.71
CA LEU A 175 13.53 -1.79 15.69
C LEU A 175 14.07 -1.57 14.27
N PHE A 176 14.78 -0.46 14.02
CA PHE A 176 15.45 -0.24 12.73
C PHE A 176 16.53 -1.29 12.45
N LEU A 177 17.34 -1.64 13.45
CA LEU A 177 18.35 -2.69 13.29
C LEU A 177 17.71 -4.04 13.01
N PHE A 178 16.65 -4.39 13.73
CA PHE A 178 15.88 -5.60 13.52
C PHE A 178 15.34 -5.68 12.08
N ASP A 179 14.79 -4.58 11.56
CA ASP A 179 14.29 -4.50 10.19
C ASP A 179 15.37 -4.73 9.12
N PHE A 180 16.58 -4.20 9.34
CA PHE A 180 17.74 -4.50 8.49
C PHE A 180 18.10 -5.98 8.55
N GLU A 181 18.12 -6.57 9.74
CA GLU A 181 18.53 -7.96 9.90
C GLU A 181 17.49 -8.94 9.33
N GLN A 182 16.20 -8.57 9.37
CA GLN A 182 15.13 -9.30 8.70
C GLN A 182 15.31 -9.35 7.17
N SER A 183 15.95 -8.36 6.54
CA SER A 183 16.30 -8.41 5.11
C SER A 183 17.47 -9.36 4.80
N GLY A 184 18.08 -9.97 5.83
CA GLY A 184 19.25 -10.82 5.71
C GLY A 184 20.53 -10.03 5.46
N ILE A 185 20.55 -8.72 5.76
CA ILE A 185 21.73 -7.89 5.46
C ILE A 185 22.97 -8.37 6.21
N HIS A 186 22.84 -8.87 7.43
CA HIS A 186 23.94 -9.36 8.27
C HIS A 186 24.57 -10.67 7.78
N LEU A 187 23.85 -11.41 6.92
CA LEU A 187 24.28 -12.73 6.46
C LEU A 187 25.47 -12.67 5.49
N LYS A 188 26.20 -13.79 5.39
CA LYS A 188 27.20 -14.01 4.35
C LYS A 188 26.54 -14.11 2.98
N GLU A 189 27.31 -13.88 1.93
CA GLU A 189 26.76 -13.76 0.57
C GLU A 189 26.01 -15.00 0.09
N LYS A 190 26.50 -16.20 0.42
CA LYS A 190 25.82 -17.46 0.11
C LYS A 190 24.41 -17.52 0.71
N ASP A 191 24.31 -17.19 2.00
CA ASP A 191 23.05 -17.25 2.74
C ASP A 191 22.11 -16.12 2.31
N ARG A 192 22.65 -14.93 2.02
CA ARG A 192 21.90 -13.80 1.44
C ARG A 192 21.24 -14.19 0.12
N LYS A 193 21.98 -14.83 -0.79
CA LYS A 193 21.43 -15.35 -2.06
C LYS A 193 20.32 -16.37 -1.82
N ARG A 194 20.46 -17.21 -0.79
CA ARG A 194 19.42 -18.16 -0.41
C ARG A 194 18.15 -17.46 0.11
N VAL A 195 18.29 -16.41 0.91
CA VAL A 195 17.15 -15.58 1.37
C VAL A 195 16.43 -14.96 0.19
N VAL A 196 17.15 -14.34 -0.75
CA VAL A 196 16.56 -13.75 -1.97
C VAL A 196 15.79 -14.80 -2.77
N PHE A 197 16.40 -15.96 -3.01
CA PHE A 197 15.74 -17.07 -3.72
C PHE A 197 14.46 -17.55 -3.02
N LEU A 198 14.48 -17.70 -1.70
CA LEU A 198 13.31 -18.14 -0.94
C LEU A 198 12.20 -17.10 -0.94
N ASN A 199 12.54 -15.81 -0.82
CA ASN A 199 11.57 -14.72 -0.93
C ASN A 199 10.89 -14.69 -2.30
N ASP A 200 11.66 -14.88 -3.38
CA ASP A 200 11.11 -15.00 -4.73
C ASP A 200 10.16 -16.20 -4.86
N CYS A 201 10.55 -17.36 -4.34
CA CYS A 201 9.67 -18.54 -4.30
C CYS A 201 8.37 -18.27 -3.53
N ILE A 202 8.45 -17.62 -2.36
CA ILE A 202 7.26 -17.28 -1.55
C ILE A 202 6.33 -16.34 -2.31
N LEU A 203 6.88 -15.32 -2.98
CA LEU A 203 6.09 -14.36 -3.76
C LEU A 203 5.37 -15.05 -4.93
N GLN A 204 6.09 -15.87 -5.70
CA GLN A 204 5.51 -16.61 -6.83
C GLN A 204 4.46 -17.61 -6.37
N LEU A 205 4.74 -18.38 -5.31
CA LEU A 205 3.79 -19.34 -4.75
C LEU A 205 2.54 -18.62 -4.21
N GLY A 206 2.71 -17.49 -3.53
CA GLY A 206 1.61 -16.67 -3.03
C GLY A 206 0.72 -16.15 -4.16
N GLN A 207 1.32 -15.65 -5.25
CA GLN A 207 0.57 -15.20 -6.43
C GLN A 207 -0.21 -16.34 -7.09
N ARG A 208 0.43 -17.51 -7.27
CA ARG A 208 -0.23 -18.70 -7.82
C ARG A 208 -1.37 -19.17 -6.94
N PHE A 209 -1.18 -19.18 -5.62
CA PHE A 209 -2.21 -19.53 -4.66
C PHE A 209 -3.40 -18.56 -4.75
N MET A 210 -3.15 -17.24 -4.74
CA MET A 210 -4.20 -16.24 -4.85
C MET A 210 -4.96 -16.34 -6.17
N ALA A 211 -4.26 -16.52 -7.29
CA ALA A 211 -4.88 -16.71 -8.60
C ALA A 211 -5.74 -17.98 -8.66
N GLY A 212 -5.28 -19.08 -8.05
CA GLY A 212 -6.04 -20.33 -7.94
C GLY A 212 -7.25 -20.22 -7.02
N ALA A 213 -7.11 -19.55 -5.87
CA ALA A 213 -8.15 -19.43 -4.85
C ALA A 213 -9.40 -18.66 -5.33
N VAL A 214 -9.24 -17.81 -6.35
CA VAL A 214 -10.35 -17.05 -6.97
C VAL A 214 -10.67 -17.53 -8.38
N HIS A 215 -10.07 -18.64 -8.83
CA HIS A 215 -10.23 -19.13 -10.19
C HIS A 215 -11.71 -19.51 -10.44
N PRO A 216 -12.38 -18.90 -11.43
CA PRO A 216 -13.75 -19.27 -11.78
C PRO A 216 -13.81 -20.71 -12.30
N ARG A 217 -14.94 -21.38 -12.08
CA ARG A 217 -15.19 -22.72 -12.64
C ARG A 217 -16.12 -22.66 -13.82
N THR A 218 -15.76 -23.38 -14.88
CA THR A 218 -16.58 -23.55 -16.07
C THR A 218 -17.19 -24.94 -16.06
N ILE A 219 -18.52 -25.02 -16.04
CA ILE A 219 -19.26 -26.29 -16.06
C ILE A 219 -20.31 -26.29 -17.18
N LYS A 220 -20.72 -27.47 -17.63
CA LYS A 220 -21.80 -27.58 -18.62
C LYS A 220 -23.15 -27.19 -18.01
N LYS A 221 -24.00 -26.51 -18.79
CA LYS A 221 -25.37 -26.13 -18.39
C LYS A 221 -26.21 -27.32 -17.93
N SER A 222 -25.98 -28.49 -18.52
CA SER A 222 -26.69 -29.74 -18.19
C SER A 222 -26.50 -30.21 -16.75
N VAL A 223 -25.41 -29.80 -16.09
CA VAL A 223 -25.13 -30.14 -14.68
C VAL A 223 -26.01 -29.34 -13.71
N LEU A 224 -26.51 -28.17 -14.14
CA LEU A 224 -27.37 -27.31 -13.33
C LEU A 224 -28.86 -27.51 -13.65
N PRO A 225 -29.74 -27.55 -12.63
CA PRO A 225 -31.18 -27.45 -12.82
C PRO A 225 -31.57 -26.17 -13.58
N GLU A 226 -32.54 -26.29 -14.49
CA GLU A 226 -32.99 -25.16 -15.33
C GLU A 226 -33.43 -23.94 -14.52
N ALA A 227 -34.10 -24.16 -13.40
CA ALA A 227 -34.59 -23.12 -12.51
C ALA A 227 -33.47 -22.21 -11.95
N ILE A 228 -32.23 -22.69 -11.86
CA ILE A 228 -31.11 -21.92 -11.30
C ILE A 228 -30.11 -21.42 -12.35
N ARG A 229 -30.19 -21.88 -13.60
CA ARG A 229 -29.30 -21.43 -14.69
C ARG A 229 -29.28 -19.90 -14.89
N PRO A 230 -30.42 -19.17 -14.80
CA PRO A 230 -30.43 -17.71 -14.98
C PRO A 230 -29.63 -16.92 -13.93
N PHE A 231 -29.30 -17.55 -12.79
CA PHE A 231 -28.53 -16.89 -11.73
C PHE A 231 -27.02 -16.87 -12.01
N PHE A 232 -26.54 -17.57 -13.03
CA PHE A 232 -25.12 -17.67 -13.36
C PHE A 232 -24.82 -17.08 -14.74
N SER A 233 -23.57 -16.63 -14.94
CA SER A 233 -23.11 -16.16 -16.24
C SER A 233 -22.97 -17.34 -17.21
N ALA A 234 -23.64 -17.26 -18.36
CA ALA A 234 -23.55 -18.28 -19.40
C ALA A 234 -22.52 -17.90 -20.46
N ASP A 235 -21.78 -18.89 -20.94
CA ASP A 235 -20.89 -18.80 -22.08
C ASP A 235 -21.11 -20.02 -22.99
N GLY A 236 -21.85 -19.85 -24.08
CA GLY A 236 -22.25 -20.95 -24.96
C GLY A 236 -23.05 -22.04 -24.24
N ASP A 237 -22.55 -23.28 -24.25
CA ASP A 237 -23.11 -24.43 -23.52
C ASP A 237 -22.60 -24.54 -22.06
N ASN A 238 -21.78 -23.60 -21.64
CA ASN A 238 -21.16 -23.59 -20.31
C ASN A 238 -21.75 -22.48 -19.42
N VAL A 239 -21.50 -22.65 -18.13
CA VAL A 239 -21.81 -21.72 -17.05
C VAL A 239 -20.53 -21.44 -16.29
N LEU A 240 -20.27 -20.15 -16.06
CA LEU A 240 -19.15 -19.66 -15.26
C LEU A 240 -19.61 -19.41 -13.82
N VAL A 241 -19.00 -20.11 -12.88
CA VAL A 241 -19.20 -19.92 -11.44
C VAL A 241 -17.99 -19.16 -10.91
N SER A 242 -18.14 -17.84 -10.74
CA SER A 242 -17.04 -16.92 -10.35
C SER A 242 -16.90 -16.69 -8.84
N GLY A 243 -17.74 -17.33 -8.02
CA GLY A 243 -17.68 -17.20 -6.56
C GLY A 243 -18.83 -17.92 -5.84
N LEU A 244 -19.07 -17.53 -4.59
CA LEU A 244 -20.03 -18.19 -3.69
C LEU A 244 -21.47 -17.66 -3.79
N TYR A 245 -21.71 -16.56 -4.51
CA TYR A 245 -23.03 -15.94 -4.67
C TYR A 245 -23.74 -15.64 -3.34
N ALA A 246 -22.99 -15.28 -2.29
CA ALA A 246 -23.52 -15.11 -0.93
C ALA A 246 -24.70 -14.13 -0.83
N ASP A 247 -24.77 -13.13 -1.72
CA ASP A 247 -25.82 -12.11 -1.76
C ASP A 247 -27.06 -12.50 -2.59
N SER A 248 -27.07 -13.67 -3.25
CA SER A 248 -28.22 -14.12 -4.04
C SER A 248 -29.42 -14.40 -3.13
N ALA A 249 -30.61 -13.94 -3.50
CA ALA A 249 -31.85 -14.24 -2.76
C ALA A 249 -32.28 -15.72 -2.90
N ASN A 250 -31.83 -16.42 -3.94
CA ASN A 250 -32.19 -17.81 -4.20
C ASN A 250 -31.25 -18.78 -3.46
N ASN A 251 -31.80 -19.55 -2.53
CA ASN A 251 -31.04 -20.51 -1.71
C ASN A 251 -30.37 -21.61 -2.53
N MET A 252 -31.04 -22.16 -3.55
CA MET A 252 -30.51 -23.22 -4.41
C MET A 252 -29.33 -22.73 -5.25
N ALA A 253 -29.38 -21.47 -5.73
CA ALA A 253 -28.26 -20.86 -6.43
C ALA A 253 -27.04 -20.69 -5.52
N ARG A 254 -27.23 -20.26 -4.26
CA ARG A 254 -26.14 -20.17 -3.27
C ARG A 254 -25.51 -21.54 -2.98
N GLU A 255 -26.34 -22.56 -2.77
CA GLU A 255 -25.87 -23.91 -2.49
C GLU A 255 -25.09 -24.49 -3.69
N ALA A 256 -25.63 -24.36 -4.91
CA ALA A 256 -24.96 -24.82 -6.12
C ALA A 256 -23.62 -24.10 -6.33
N ALA A 257 -23.60 -22.77 -6.16
CA ALA A 257 -22.36 -21.99 -6.23
C ALA A 257 -21.32 -22.45 -5.21
N TYR A 258 -21.71 -22.65 -3.94
CA TYR A 258 -20.81 -23.13 -2.89
C TYR A 258 -20.20 -24.48 -3.25
N ARG A 259 -21.05 -25.46 -3.63
CA ARG A 259 -20.60 -26.81 -3.96
C ARG A 259 -19.70 -26.84 -5.17
N LEU A 260 -20.03 -26.06 -6.21
CA LEU A 260 -19.28 -26.05 -7.46
C LEU A 260 -17.97 -25.30 -7.26
N PHE A 261 -18.00 -24.05 -6.80
CA PHE A 261 -16.84 -23.18 -6.68
C PHE A 261 -15.75 -23.78 -5.77
N LEU A 262 -16.13 -24.37 -4.64
CA LEU A 262 -15.20 -24.95 -3.67
C LEU A 262 -14.92 -26.45 -3.87
N PHE A 263 -15.49 -27.07 -4.91
CA PHE A 263 -15.18 -28.47 -5.19
C PHE A 263 -13.69 -28.61 -5.52
N PRO A 264 -12.96 -29.60 -4.98
CA PRO A 264 -11.57 -29.82 -5.36
C PRO A 264 -11.44 -30.12 -6.86
N ASP A 265 -10.45 -29.54 -7.52
CA ASP A 265 -10.05 -29.99 -8.87
C ASP A 265 -9.50 -31.42 -8.79
N GLN A 266 -9.79 -32.24 -9.80
CA GLN A 266 -9.19 -33.56 -9.98
C GLN A 266 -7.84 -33.46 -10.70
#